data_AF-A0A521ND60-F1
#
_entry.id   AF-A0A521ND60-F1
#
_cell.length_a   1.000
_cell.length_b   1.000
_cell.length_c   1.000
_cell.angle_alpha   90.00
_cell.angle_beta   90.00
_cell.angle_gamma   90.00
#
_symmetry.space_group_name_H-M   'P 1'
#
loop_
_entity.id
_entity.type
_entity.pdbx_description
1 polymer ?
#
loop_
_entity_poly.entity_id
_entity_poly.type
_entity_poly.pdbx_seq_one_letter_code
_entity_poly.pdbx_strand_id
1 'polypeptide(L)'
;MTSERFLALVAAYGADARRWPESERAAARAFAAAHPALAGPALAEADAADALLHESRVALPSMALRDRVIASAADAGLKARREGRRWLDRLALAMGAGWAAAACAGVIAGVMMTSWLTADVQAEAVLYQASLLGVDDAEVLG
;
A
#
# COMPACT_ATOMS: atom_id res chain seq x y z
N MET A 1 -45.89 -0.54 10.44
CA MET A 1 -46.24 -0.19 9.05
C MET A 1 -47.08 -1.30 8.44
N THR A 2 -47.82 -1.02 7.37
CA THR A 2 -48.56 -2.05 6.63
C THR A 2 -47.61 -2.88 5.78
N SER A 3 -48.03 -4.10 5.43
CA SER A 3 -47.29 -5.00 4.52
C SER A 3 -47.10 -4.37 3.15
N GLU A 4 -48.15 -3.75 2.60
CA GLU A 4 -48.12 -3.04 1.31
C GLU A 4 -47.05 -1.94 1.30
N ARG A 5 -46.97 -1.15 2.38
CA ARG A 5 -45.96 -0.08 2.47
C ARG A 5 -44.55 -0.64 2.57
N PHE A 6 -44.36 -1.72 3.32
CA PHE A 6 -43.07 -2.40 3.40
C PHE A 6 -42.63 -2.93 2.02
N LEU A 7 -43.51 -3.62 1.30
CA LEU A 7 -43.20 -4.15 -0.02
C LEU A 7 -42.88 -3.04 -1.04
N ALA A 8 -43.65 -1.94 -1.03
CA ALA A 8 -43.36 -0.78 -1.87
C ALA A 8 -42.00 -0.15 -1.54
N LEU A 9 -41.62 -0.13 -0.27
CA LEU A 9 -40.33 0.39 0.19
C LEU A 9 -39.17 -0.51 -0.25
N VAL A 10 -39.30 -1.85 -0.14
CA VAL A 10 -38.31 -2.79 -0.65
C VAL A 10 -38.19 -2.70 -2.18
N ALA A 11 -39.30 -2.59 -2.91
CA ALA A 11 -39.28 -2.45 -4.37
C ALA A 11 -38.58 -1.14 -4.83
N ALA A 12 -38.72 -0.05 -4.07
CA ALA A 12 -38.14 1.23 -4.43
C ALA A 12 -36.66 1.38 -4.05
N TYR A 13 -36.24 0.81 -2.90
CA TYR A 13 -34.91 1.05 -2.32
C TYR A 13 -34.03 -0.21 -2.22
N GLY A 14 -34.57 -1.38 -2.53
CA GLY A 14 -33.92 -2.67 -2.36
C GLY A 14 -33.92 -3.17 -0.91
N ALA A 15 -33.19 -4.25 -0.66
CA ALA A 15 -33.13 -4.90 0.64
C ALA A 15 -32.16 -4.24 1.64
N ASP A 16 -31.24 -3.38 1.18
CA ASP A 16 -30.30 -2.67 2.06
C ASP A 16 -31.01 -1.58 2.88
N ALA A 17 -31.22 -1.87 4.16
CA ALA A 17 -31.89 -0.95 5.09
C ALA A 17 -31.20 0.42 5.24
N ARG A 18 -29.93 0.58 4.85
CA ARG A 18 -29.24 1.88 4.87
C ARG A 18 -29.75 2.81 3.77
N ARG A 19 -30.27 2.27 2.66
CA ARG A 19 -30.81 3.03 1.53
C ARG A 19 -32.23 3.53 1.79
N TRP A 20 -32.90 2.99 2.80
CA TRP A 20 -34.28 3.37 3.13
C TRP A 20 -34.37 4.80 3.71
N PRO A 21 -35.48 5.51 3.43
CA PRO A 21 -35.77 6.82 4.02
C PRO A 21 -35.67 6.79 5.55
N GLU A 22 -35.03 7.80 6.14
CA GLU A 22 -34.77 7.85 7.58
C GLU A 22 -36.06 7.73 8.41
N SER A 23 -37.13 8.38 7.97
CA SER A 23 -38.44 8.39 8.63
C SER A 23 -39.09 7.01 8.71
N GLU A 24 -38.79 6.10 7.77
CA GLU A 24 -39.44 4.80 7.66
C GLU A 24 -38.52 3.64 8.04
N ARG A 25 -37.19 3.86 8.11
CA ARG A 25 -36.20 2.81 8.33
C ARG A 25 -36.42 2.04 9.63
N ALA A 26 -36.67 2.73 10.73
CA ALA A 26 -36.89 2.08 12.03
C ALA A 26 -38.15 1.21 12.01
N ALA A 27 -39.24 1.72 11.44
CA ALA A 27 -40.49 0.99 11.32
C ALA A 27 -40.37 -0.21 10.36
N ALA A 28 -39.58 -0.11 9.29
CA ALA A 28 -39.36 -1.18 8.32
C ALA A 28 -38.57 -2.33 8.94
N ARG A 29 -37.51 -2.01 9.71
CA ARG A 29 -36.75 -3.00 10.46
C ARG A 29 -37.61 -3.73 11.49
N ALA A 30 -38.44 -2.98 12.23
CA ALA A 30 -39.38 -3.57 13.18
C ALA A 30 -40.39 -4.49 12.48
N PHE A 31 -40.90 -4.09 11.31
CA PHE A 31 -41.81 -4.92 10.52
C PHE A 31 -41.13 -6.21 10.03
N ALA A 32 -39.92 -6.12 9.50
CA ALA A 32 -39.16 -7.27 9.02
C ALA A 32 -38.85 -8.27 10.15
N ALA A 33 -38.50 -7.76 11.34
CA ALA A 33 -38.27 -8.60 12.52
C ALA A 33 -39.56 -9.27 13.03
N ALA A 34 -40.70 -8.57 12.99
CA ALA A 34 -41.97 -9.09 13.44
C ALA A 34 -42.62 -10.08 12.44
N HIS A 35 -42.34 -9.94 11.14
CA HIS A 35 -42.96 -10.73 10.08
C HIS A 35 -41.93 -11.35 9.13
N PRO A 36 -41.01 -12.21 9.61
CA PRO A 36 -39.93 -12.75 8.80
C PRO A 36 -40.44 -13.58 7.60
N ALA A 37 -41.60 -14.23 7.73
CA ALA A 37 -42.20 -15.02 6.65
C ALA A 37 -42.67 -14.17 5.45
N LEU A 38 -43.06 -12.90 5.69
CA LEU A 38 -43.45 -11.96 4.63
C LEU A 38 -42.27 -11.13 4.15
N ALA A 39 -41.40 -10.70 5.06
CA ALA A 39 -40.28 -9.83 4.73
C ALA A 39 -39.10 -10.60 4.08
N GLY A 40 -38.83 -11.83 4.53
CA GLY A 40 -37.71 -12.63 4.06
C GLY A 40 -37.72 -12.86 2.54
N PRO A 41 -38.81 -13.36 1.95
CA PRO A 41 -38.90 -13.56 0.49
C PRO A 41 -38.72 -12.25 -0.30
N ALA A 42 -39.37 -11.17 0.12
CA ALA A 42 -39.28 -9.88 -0.56
C ALA A 42 -37.86 -9.28 -0.52
N LEU A 43 -37.18 -9.39 0.62
CA LEU A 43 -35.79 -8.94 0.76
C LEU A 43 -34.84 -9.82 -0.06
N ALA A 44 -35.02 -11.14 -0.02
CA ALA A 44 -34.18 -12.07 -0.79
C ALA A 44 -34.33 -11.86 -2.30
N GLU A 45 -35.55 -11.61 -2.79
CA GLU A 45 -35.79 -11.28 -4.19
C GLU A 45 -35.09 -9.98 -4.60
N ALA A 46 -35.19 -8.94 -3.77
CA ALA A 46 -34.51 -7.67 -4.02
C ALA A 46 -32.97 -7.79 -3.99
N ASP A 47 -32.41 -8.55 -3.03
CA ASP A 47 -30.97 -8.83 -2.98
C ASP A 47 -30.50 -9.64 -4.20
N ALA A 48 -31.29 -10.62 -4.65
CA ALA A 48 -30.97 -11.40 -5.84
C ALA A 48 -30.94 -10.52 -7.11
N ALA A 49 -31.89 -9.59 -7.24
CA ALA A 49 -31.89 -8.62 -8.33
C ALA A 49 -30.65 -7.72 -8.29
N ASP A 50 -30.29 -7.21 -7.10
CA ASP A 50 -29.09 -6.39 -6.90
C ASP A 50 -27.80 -7.18 -7.24
N ALA A 51 -27.74 -8.47 -6.90
CA ALA A 51 -26.61 -9.34 -7.23
C ALA A 51 -26.45 -9.51 -8.75
N LEU A 52 -27.54 -9.75 -9.48
CA LEU A 52 -27.51 -9.85 -10.95
C LEU A 52 -27.05 -8.53 -11.60
N LEU A 53 -27.48 -7.39 -11.06
CA LEU A 53 -27.01 -6.08 -11.53
C LEU A 53 -25.52 -5.89 -11.24
N HIS A 54 -25.03 -6.36 -10.09
CA HIS A 54 -23.62 -6.27 -9.72
C HIS A 54 -22.72 -7.12 -10.61
N GLU A 55 -23.21 -8.28 -11.07
CA GLU A 55 -22.48 -9.18 -11.99
C GLU A 55 -22.44 -8.65 -13.43
N SER A 56 -23.27 -7.66 -13.77
CA SER A 56 -23.30 -7.10 -15.12
C SER A 56 -21.93 -6.50 -15.50
N ARG A 57 -21.43 -6.86 -16.69
CA ARG A 57 -20.15 -6.32 -17.19
C ARG A 57 -20.30 -4.84 -17.49
N VAL A 58 -19.60 -4.02 -16.71
CA VAL A 58 -19.48 -2.59 -16.99
C VAL A 58 -18.34 -2.37 -18.00
N ALA A 59 -18.60 -1.64 -19.08
CA ALA A 59 -17.58 -1.24 -20.03
C ALA A 59 -16.53 -0.35 -19.34
N LEU A 60 -15.26 -0.58 -19.62
CA LEU A 60 -14.18 0.27 -19.13
C LEU A 60 -14.41 1.71 -19.64
N PRO A 61 -14.39 2.72 -18.76
CA PRO A 61 -14.54 4.10 -19.18
C PRO A 61 -13.38 4.51 -20.09
N SER A 62 -13.67 5.28 -21.14
CA SER A 62 -12.62 5.81 -22.01
C SER A 62 -11.72 6.79 -21.25
N MET A 63 -10.47 6.92 -21.68
CA MET A 63 -9.55 7.90 -21.09
C MET A 63 -10.10 9.32 -21.17
N ALA A 64 -10.72 9.69 -22.30
CA ALA A 64 -11.35 11.00 -22.45
C ALA A 64 -12.50 11.26 -21.46
N LEU A 65 -13.30 10.23 -21.12
CA LEU A 65 -14.32 10.36 -20.08
C LEU A 65 -13.69 10.52 -18.70
N ARG A 66 -12.65 9.72 -18.40
CA ARG A 66 -11.91 9.81 -17.15
C ARG A 66 -11.33 11.21 -16.93
N ASP A 67 -10.70 11.78 -17.95
CA ASP A 67 -10.08 13.10 -17.87
C ASP A 67 -11.11 14.20 -17.67
N ARG A 68 -12.25 14.13 -18.36
CA ARG A 68 -13.37 15.07 -18.15
C ARG A 68 -13.94 15.00 -16.74
N VAL A 69 -14.09 13.79 -16.18
CA VAL A 69 -14.56 13.63 -14.80
C VAL A 69 -13.54 14.22 -13.81
N ILE A 70 -12.25 13.97 -14.00
CA ILE A 70 -11.19 14.54 -13.14
C ILE A 70 -11.19 16.07 -13.23
N ALA A 71 -11.29 16.63 -14.44
CA ALA A 71 -11.39 18.08 -14.65
C ALA A 71 -12.64 18.66 -13.96
N SER A 72 -13.82 18.03 -14.13
CA SER A 72 -15.06 18.48 -13.49
C SER A 72 -14.99 18.46 -11.96
N ALA A 73 -14.28 17.48 -11.38
CA ALA A 73 -14.08 17.42 -9.95
C ALA A 73 -13.17 18.56 -9.45
N ALA A 74 -12.14 18.89 -10.23
CA ALA A 74 -11.28 20.04 -9.94
C ALA A 74 -12.04 21.36 -10.01
N ASP A 75 -12.89 21.54 -11.03
CA ASP A 75 -13.74 22.74 -11.19
C ASP A 75 -14.78 22.85 -10.05
N ALA A 76 -15.30 21.72 -9.57
CA ALA A 76 -16.18 21.66 -8.40
C ALA A 76 -15.44 21.89 -7.06
N GLY A 77 -14.14 22.17 -7.08
CA GLY A 77 -13.33 22.42 -5.89
C GLY A 77 -13.05 21.16 -5.05
N LEU A 78 -13.33 19.97 -5.58
CA LEU A 78 -13.06 18.71 -4.90
C LEU A 78 -11.55 18.44 -4.89
N LYS A 79 -10.98 18.34 -3.69
CA LYS A 79 -9.55 18.05 -3.53
C LYS A 79 -9.35 16.54 -3.48
N ALA A 80 -8.34 16.06 -4.20
CA ALA A 80 -7.90 14.67 -4.08
C ALA A 80 -7.57 14.36 -2.61
N ARG A 81 -8.12 13.25 -2.09
CA ARG A 81 -7.86 12.79 -0.72
C ARG A 81 -6.39 12.40 -0.59
N ARG A 82 -5.54 13.34 -0.17
CA ARG A 82 -4.08 13.17 -0.03
C ARG A 82 -3.64 12.25 1.12
N GLU A 83 -4.59 11.66 1.84
CA GLU A 83 -4.34 10.92 3.09
C GLU A 83 -3.47 9.67 2.85
N GLY A 84 -3.75 8.89 1.80
CA GLY A 84 -2.94 7.70 1.47
C GLY A 84 -1.56 8.02 0.91
N ARG A 85 -1.41 9.15 0.21
CA ARG A 85 -0.14 9.53 -0.46
C ARG A 85 0.94 9.95 0.53
N ARG A 86 0.55 10.57 1.65
CA ARG A 86 1.49 10.97 2.72
C ARG A 86 2.14 9.78 3.42
N TRP A 87 1.43 8.66 3.58
CA TRP A 87 2.00 7.46 4.19
C TRP A 87 3.00 6.78 3.25
N LEU A 88 2.67 6.70 1.95
CA LEU A 88 3.59 6.21 0.91
C LEU A 88 4.85 7.08 0.79
N ASP A 89 4.71 8.41 0.81
CA ASP A 89 5.85 9.34 0.74
C ASP A 89 6.79 9.14 1.95
N ARG A 90 6.24 8.91 3.14
CA ARG A 90 7.03 8.60 4.36
C ARG A 90 7.72 7.24 4.28
N LEU A 91 7.05 6.23 3.74
CA LEU A 91 7.62 4.90 3.57
C LEU A 91 8.76 4.90 2.54
N ALA A 92 8.58 5.64 1.43
CA ALA A 92 9.60 5.83 0.41
C ALA A 92 10.83 6.57 0.96
N LEU A 93 10.63 7.61 1.78
CA LEU A 93 11.72 8.30 2.48
C LEU A 93 12.46 7.38 3.46
N ALA A 94 11.74 6.58 4.26
CA ALA A 94 12.33 5.65 5.21
C ALA A 94 13.15 4.55 4.52
N MET A 95 12.61 3.97 3.44
CA MET A 95 13.32 2.98 2.62
C MET A 95 14.55 3.61 1.93
N GLY A 96 14.40 4.82 1.35
CA GLY A 96 15.51 5.53 0.71
C GLY A 96 16.67 5.84 1.66
N ALA A 97 16.36 6.25 2.90
CA ALA A 97 17.37 6.49 3.93
C ALA A 97 18.13 5.20 4.32
N GLY A 98 17.43 4.05 4.38
CA GLY A 98 18.05 2.75 4.66
C GLY A 98 19.07 2.33 3.60
N TRP A 99 18.76 2.55 2.32
CA TRP A 99 19.69 2.25 1.22
C TRP A 99 20.92 3.15 1.22
N ALA A 100 20.74 4.44 1.52
CA ALA A 100 21.87 5.38 1.65
C ALA A 100 22.81 4.98 2.80
N ALA A 101 22.26 4.57 3.95
CA ALA A 101 23.04 4.11 5.09
C ALA A 101 23.83 2.82 4.77
N ALA A 102 23.22 1.87 4.07
CA ALA A 102 23.90 0.63 3.65
C ALA A 102 25.08 0.90 2.69
N ALA A 103 24.93 1.84 1.75
CA ALA A 103 26.01 2.23 0.85
C ALA A 103 27.19 2.86 1.60
N CYS A 104 26.92 3.77 2.54
CA CYS A 104 27.98 4.38 3.36
C CYS A 104 28.68 3.35 4.25
N ALA A 105 27.95 2.41 4.86
CA ALA A 105 28.53 1.35 5.67
C ALA A 105 29.43 0.41 4.85
N GLY A 106 29.01 0.08 3.62
CA GLY A 106 29.82 -0.73 2.69
C GLY A 106 31.16 -0.08 2.33
N VAL A 107 31.17 1.23 2.08
CA VAL A 107 32.41 1.98 1.80
C VAL A 107 33.35 1.96 3.01
N ILE A 108 32.83 2.22 4.22
CA ILE A 108 33.62 2.23 5.46
C ILE A 108 34.21 0.83 5.72
N ALA A 109 33.40 -0.22 5.60
CA ALA A 109 33.84 -1.60 5.78
C ALA A 109 34.92 -1.99 4.75
N GLY A 110 34.74 -1.59 3.49
CA GLY A 110 35.73 -1.82 2.43
C GLY A 110 37.07 -1.16 2.72
N VAL A 111 37.08 0.12 3.11
CA VAL A 111 38.31 0.85 3.47
C VAL A 111 39.02 0.18 4.65
N MET A 112 38.27 -0.21 5.69
CA MET A 112 38.85 -0.89 6.84
C MET A 112 39.46 -2.23 6.43
N MET A 113 38.73 -3.07 5.69
CA MET A 113 39.22 -4.38 5.24
C MET A 113 40.50 -4.27 4.41
N THR A 114 40.55 -3.32 3.47
CA THR A 114 41.76 -3.05 2.68
C THR A 114 42.93 -2.65 3.57
N SER A 115 42.72 -1.79 4.57
CA SER A 115 43.79 -1.35 5.46
C SER A 115 44.44 -2.51 6.23
N TRP A 116 43.65 -3.46 6.74
CA TRP A 116 44.15 -4.66 7.42
C TRP A 116 44.97 -5.54 6.48
N LEU A 117 44.44 -5.84 5.28
CA LEU A 117 45.11 -6.69 4.30
C LEU A 117 46.43 -6.08 3.80
N THR A 118 46.51 -4.76 3.66
CA THR A 118 47.74 -4.08 3.22
C THR A 118 48.77 -3.93 4.33
N ALA A 119 48.34 -3.91 5.61
CA ALA A 119 49.27 -3.79 6.74
C ALA A 119 50.22 -4.98 6.84
N ASP A 120 49.70 -6.19 6.62
CA ASP A 120 50.50 -7.42 6.64
C ASP A 120 51.53 -7.45 5.49
N VAL A 121 51.11 -7.06 4.28
CA VAL A 121 52.00 -6.98 3.11
C VAL A 121 53.09 -5.93 3.28
N GLN A 122 52.76 -4.78 3.89
CA GLN A 122 53.75 -3.74 4.19
C GLN A 122 54.74 -4.18 5.27
N ALA A 123 54.29 -4.91 6.30
CA ALA A 123 55.17 -5.44 7.32
C ALA A 123 56.17 -6.46 6.74
N GLU A 124 55.70 -7.35 5.86
CA GLU A 124 56.54 -8.33 5.17
C GLU A 124 57.55 -7.65 4.23
N ALA A 125 57.14 -6.60 3.52
CA ALA A 125 58.05 -5.82 2.68
C ALA A 125 59.17 -5.12 3.48
N VAL A 126 58.86 -4.58 4.65
CA VAL A 126 59.86 -3.95 5.54
C VAL A 126 60.82 -5.00 6.11
N LEU A 127 60.30 -6.16 6.54
CA LEU A 127 61.12 -7.27 7.05
C LEU A 127 62.03 -7.84 5.96
N TYR A 128 61.53 -7.99 4.73
CA TYR A 128 62.32 -8.43 3.59
C TYR A 128 63.45 -7.45 3.27
N GLN A 129 63.16 -6.15 3.26
CA GLN A 129 64.16 -5.11 3.03
C GLN A 129 65.22 -5.06 4.15
N ALA A 130 64.82 -5.26 5.41
CA ALA A 130 65.76 -5.38 6.53
C ALA A 130 66.64 -6.64 6.42
N SER A 131 66.09 -7.76 5.94
CA SER A 131 66.86 -8.99 5.72
C SER A 131 67.91 -8.88 4.62
N LEU A 132 67.60 -8.15 3.54
CA LEU A 132 68.56 -7.87 2.46
C LEU A 132 69.73 -7.00 2.95
N LEU A 133 69.44 -5.97 3.75
CA LEU A 133 70.49 -5.12 4.33
C LEU A 133 71.37 -5.87 5.33
N GLY A 134 70.79 -6.77 6.13
CA GLY A 134 71.55 -7.58 7.09
C GLY A 134 72.41 -8.68 6.46
N VAL A 135 72.07 -9.17 5.27
CA VAL A 135 72.90 -10.12 4.50
C VAL A 135 74.10 -9.41 3.88
N ASP A 136 73.93 -8.18 3.39
CA ASP A 136 75.02 -7.38 2.82
C ASP A 136 76.10 -7.07 3.88
N ASP A 137 75.70 -6.79 5.13
CA ASP A 137 76.65 -6.58 6.24
C ASP A 137 77.42 -7.85 6.66
N ALA A 138 76.86 -9.04 6.39
CA ALA A 138 77.50 -10.32 6.75
C ALA A 138 78.52 -10.80 5.69
N GLU A 139 78.35 -10.44 4.41
CA GLU A 139 79.30 -10.79 3.35
C GLU A 139 80.55 -9.88 3.32
N VAL A 140 80.50 -8.70 3.94
CA VAL A 140 81.63 -7.75 4.00
C VAL A 140 82.67 -8.11 5.08
N LEU A 141 82.37 -9.07 5.98
CA LEU A 141 83.26 -9.51 7.06
C LEU A 141 83.84 -10.93 6.88
N GLY A 142 83.69 -11.53 5.69
CA GLY A 142 84.26 -12.84 5.30
C GLY A 142 85.51 -12.73 4.44
#